data_AF-A0A496XJL0-F1
#
_entry.id   AF-A0A496XJL0-F1
#
_cell.length_a   1.000
_cell.length_b   1.000
_cell.length_c   1.000
_cell.angle_alpha   90.00
_cell.angle_beta   90.00
_cell.angle_gamma   90.00
#
_symmetry.space_group_name_H-M   'P 1'
#
loop_
_entity.id
_entity.type
_entity.pdbx_description
1 polymer ?
#
loop_
_entity_poly.entity_id
_entity_poly.type
_entity_poly.pdbx_seq_one_letter_code
_entity_poly.pdbx_strand_id
1 'polypeptide(L)'
;MATISSGSYKKIADLSLFLKQTNGDELVLSDISQIISLRWTYLKNNWDFVKSLVEDRVEDYNEPDFLRIQIEDFTDFLEAQRSSTKNINPLSSNETLFRYYGVWDNIPINSIELTNQERDIVDAELLRVSNFNRKDFLDIRSQLEQQRDGIADNIGLTDPDYNSAVKRSPTDAQLSASITDLSVMQKIQDAIGSVDFVLANIFSLENNFIDPFALARSNANNPEIEIASYQSGNLVRLNQGESLQLLARRYLGDADKWIDIAIANGLKPPYIDEIGEKLFLIANGDKNQMNLANTNTMGELNIDKLNIDKLYINQIILLQSDTQKFPEQRKITNIKQVPVSGELVLELDGLSDLDRYRIDESAHIRVFKPNTINSSFFILIPSEEVLPDDRREEVPFFLQGKAEDEKKQKVDLAIDNDGDLIYTPAGDLQLSFGIANAIQAIKFKMQVKLGELRKHPTFGLVNVTGRKNIGIGAMRTLLTDSINEQISLDPRFDRIENLDVRYGVPSTGQGASVFAITMQVRLAGGTQVLPISFTVAA
;
A
#
# COMPACT_ATOMS: atom_id res chain seq x y z
N MET A 1 8.49 30.13 -34.00
CA MET A 1 8.82 29.92 -32.58
C MET A 1 8.23 28.59 -32.18
N ALA A 2 9.05 27.69 -31.64
CA ALA A 2 8.59 26.44 -31.07
C ALA A 2 7.70 26.74 -29.86
N THR A 3 6.45 26.30 -29.92
CA THR A 3 5.53 26.33 -28.78
C THR A 3 5.48 24.93 -28.17
N ILE A 4 5.43 24.85 -26.85
CA ILE A 4 5.28 23.53 -26.21
C ILE A 4 3.92 22.94 -26.61
N SER A 5 3.88 21.63 -26.89
CA SER A 5 2.65 20.97 -27.29
C SER A 5 1.63 20.97 -26.14
N SER A 6 0.34 21.03 -26.47
CA SER A 6 -0.72 21.01 -25.45
C SER A 6 -0.69 19.78 -24.54
N GLY A 7 -0.29 18.62 -25.08
CA GLY A 7 -0.11 17.39 -24.30
C GLY A 7 1.03 17.51 -23.31
N SER A 8 2.16 18.06 -23.73
CA SER A 8 3.35 18.19 -22.88
C SER A 8 3.19 19.23 -21.78
N TYR A 9 2.50 20.35 -22.04
CA TYR A 9 2.15 21.30 -20.99
C TYR A 9 1.31 20.65 -19.89
N LYS A 10 0.33 19.84 -20.28
CA LYS A 10 -0.47 19.08 -19.30
C LYS A 10 0.41 18.15 -18.45
N LYS A 11 1.41 17.51 -19.06
CA LYS A 11 2.33 16.62 -18.33
C LYS A 11 3.26 17.36 -17.38
N ILE A 12 3.72 18.56 -17.77
CA ILE A 12 4.48 19.45 -16.88
C ILE A 12 3.59 19.92 -15.71
N ALA A 13 2.34 20.28 -15.98
CA ALA A 13 1.38 20.66 -14.93
C ALA A 13 1.07 19.50 -13.98
N ASP A 14 0.85 18.29 -14.51
CA ASP A 14 0.66 17.06 -13.71
C ASP A 14 1.87 16.80 -12.79
N LEU A 15 3.10 16.99 -13.29
CA LEU A 15 4.33 16.85 -12.50
C LEU A 15 4.46 17.95 -11.44
N SER A 16 4.17 19.21 -11.78
CA SER A 16 4.14 20.34 -10.84
C SER A 16 3.16 20.09 -9.70
N LEU A 17 1.93 19.68 -10.04
CA LEU A 17 0.88 19.37 -9.07
C LEU A 17 1.32 18.26 -8.10
N PHE A 18 1.98 17.21 -8.61
CA PHE A 18 2.52 16.13 -7.78
C PHE A 18 3.57 16.62 -6.79
N LEU A 19 4.52 17.42 -7.25
CA LEU A 19 5.60 17.95 -6.41
C LEU A 19 5.05 18.89 -5.34
N LYS A 20 4.13 19.80 -5.71
CA LYS A 20 3.52 20.74 -4.76
C LYS A 20 2.69 20.01 -3.70
N GLN A 21 1.93 18.98 -4.09
CA GLN A 21 1.20 18.14 -3.13
C GLN A 21 2.14 17.43 -2.16
N THR A 22 3.29 16.97 -2.63
CA THR A 22 4.28 16.26 -1.80
C THR A 22 5.00 17.20 -0.84
N ASN A 23 5.32 18.42 -1.27
CA ASN A 23 6.05 19.42 -0.49
C ASN A 23 5.15 20.29 0.41
N GLY A 24 3.84 20.32 0.14
CA GLY A 24 2.89 21.20 0.81
C GLY A 24 2.91 22.64 0.30
N ASP A 25 3.34 22.85 -0.96
CA ASP A 25 3.43 24.17 -1.59
C ASP A 25 2.04 24.70 -2.03
N GLU A 26 1.94 26.02 -2.24
CA GLU A 26 0.69 26.66 -2.67
C GLU A 26 0.29 26.25 -4.10
N LEU A 27 -0.97 25.82 -4.27
CA LEU A 27 -1.54 25.47 -5.57
C LEU A 27 -1.91 26.73 -6.37
N VAL A 28 -1.59 26.74 -7.66
CA VAL A 28 -1.91 27.85 -8.58
C VAL A 28 -2.80 27.36 -9.72
N LEU A 29 -3.44 28.29 -10.45
CA LEU A 29 -4.39 27.94 -11.50
C LEU A 29 -3.78 27.12 -12.64
N SER A 30 -2.50 27.30 -12.95
CA SER A 30 -1.80 26.51 -13.98
C SER A 30 -1.76 25.01 -13.66
N ASP A 31 -1.75 24.63 -12.38
CA ASP A 31 -1.72 23.24 -11.94
C ASP A 31 -3.05 22.52 -12.24
N ILE A 32 -4.18 23.25 -12.26
CA ILE A 32 -5.53 22.71 -12.50
C ILE A 32 -6.23 23.50 -13.60
N SER A 33 -5.75 23.28 -14.82
CA SER A 33 -6.14 24.08 -16.00
C SER A 33 -7.63 24.02 -16.36
N GLN A 34 -8.36 23.01 -15.88
CA GLN A 34 -9.81 22.85 -16.08
C GLN A 34 -10.60 24.00 -15.45
N ILE A 35 -10.13 24.52 -14.30
CA ILE A 35 -10.79 25.62 -13.58
C ILE A 35 -10.72 26.91 -14.39
N ILE A 36 -9.60 27.16 -15.07
CA ILE A 36 -9.38 28.37 -15.86
C ILE A 36 -10.47 28.51 -16.94
N SER A 37 -10.76 27.42 -17.65
CA SER A 37 -11.80 27.38 -18.67
C SER A 37 -13.19 27.63 -18.08
N LEU A 38 -13.52 27.03 -16.93
CA LEU A 38 -14.82 27.24 -16.27
C LEU A 38 -14.98 28.69 -15.77
N ARG A 39 -13.88 29.31 -15.37
CA ARG A 39 -13.83 30.67 -14.80
C ARG A 39 -13.66 31.79 -15.83
N TRP A 40 -13.76 31.51 -17.13
CA TRP A 40 -13.60 32.53 -18.17
C TRP A 40 -14.42 33.79 -17.92
N THR A 41 -15.72 33.66 -17.62
CA THR A 41 -16.60 34.82 -17.37
C THR A 41 -16.16 35.61 -16.14
N TYR A 42 -15.70 34.93 -15.10
CA TYR A 42 -15.18 35.57 -13.89
C TYR A 42 -13.88 36.33 -14.18
N LEU A 43 -12.91 35.68 -14.82
CA LEU A 43 -11.62 36.27 -15.19
C LEU A 43 -11.81 37.47 -16.12
N LYS A 44 -12.70 37.36 -17.12
CA LYS A 44 -13.03 38.44 -18.04
C LYS A 44 -13.61 39.66 -17.34
N ASN A 45 -14.48 39.47 -16.35
CA ASN A 45 -15.17 40.58 -15.67
C ASN A 45 -14.37 41.18 -14.52
N ASN A 46 -13.50 40.39 -13.88
CA ASN A 46 -12.74 40.80 -12.69
C ASN A 46 -11.23 40.92 -12.96
N TRP A 47 -10.84 41.09 -14.22
CA TRP A 47 -9.42 41.13 -14.62
C TRP A 47 -8.63 42.20 -13.87
N ASP A 48 -9.18 43.38 -13.60
CA ASP A 48 -8.42 44.44 -12.92
C ASP A 48 -7.99 44.03 -11.50
N PHE A 49 -8.84 43.26 -10.81
CA PHE A 49 -8.50 42.66 -9.51
C PHE A 49 -7.44 41.57 -9.68
N VAL A 50 -7.65 40.63 -10.60
CA VAL A 50 -6.71 39.51 -10.83
C VAL A 50 -5.35 40.02 -11.32
N LYS A 51 -5.32 41.05 -12.15
CA LYS A 51 -4.13 41.71 -12.67
C LYS A 51 -3.26 42.23 -11.54
N SER A 52 -3.84 42.90 -10.55
CA SER A 52 -3.08 43.40 -9.39
C SER A 52 -2.39 42.27 -8.62
N LEU A 53 -3.05 41.11 -8.46
CA LEU A 53 -2.45 39.93 -7.80
C LEU A 53 -1.25 39.38 -8.57
N VAL A 54 -1.34 39.36 -9.91
CA VAL A 54 -0.24 38.87 -10.77
C VAL A 54 0.90 39.89 -10.82
N GLU A 55 0.58 41.19 -10.87
CA GLU A 55 1.57 42.28 -10.84
C GLU A 55 2.41 42.28 -9.56
N ASP A 56 1.78 42.02 -8.40
CA ASP A 56 2.47 41.89 -7.11
C ASP A 56 3.52 40.76 -7.08
N ARG A 57 3.39 39.76 -7.97
CA ARG A 57 4.31 38.60 -8.07
C ARG A 57 5.36 38.74 -9.17
N VAL A 58 5.36 39.85 -9.91
CA VAL A 58 6.28 40.05 -11.05
C VAL A 58 7.74 40.05 -10.62
N GLU A 59 8.06 40.68 -9.48
CA GLU A 59 9.44 40.78 -9.01
C GLU A 59 10.02 39.44 -8.57
N ASP A 60 9.16 38.54 -8.07
CA ASP A 60 9.54 37.20 -7.59
C ASP A 60 9.55 36.14 -8.71
N TYR A 61 9.10 36.49 -9.91
CA TYR A 61 9.04 35.56 -11.05
C TYR A 61 10.41 35.41 -11.72
N ASN A 62 10.73 34.18 -12.16
CA ASN A 62 12.04 33.86 -12.77
C ASN A 62 12.41 34.75 -13.97
N GLU A 63 11.41 35.23 -14.72
CA GLU A 63 11.58 36.12 -15.88
C GLU A 63 10.60 37.32 -15.78
N PRO A 64 10.90 38.35 -14.98
CA PRO A 64 9.95 39.44 -14.68
C PRO A 64 9.44 40.18 -15.92
N ASP A 65 10.34 40.43 -16.89
CA ASP A 65 9.99 41.11 -18.14
C ASP A 65 9.06 40.26 -19.02
N PHE A 66 9.26 38.95 -19.05
CA PHE A 66 8.38 38.04 -19.78
C PHE A 66 6.98 38.02 -19.17
N LEU A 67 6.87 37.99 -17.84
CA LEU A 67 5.58 38.03 -17.17
C LEU A 67 4.87 39.37 -17.38
N ARG A 68 5.58 40.50 -17.35
CA ARG A 68 5.00 41.82 -17.70
C ARG A 68 4.40 41.83 -19.10
N ILE A 69 5.15 41.33 -20.08
CA ILE A 69 4.67 41.20 -21.45
C ILE A 69 3.43 40.28 -21.51
N GLN A 70 3.42 39.16 -20.80
CA GLN A 70 2.27 38.26 -20.75
C GLN A 70 1.03 38.93 -20.14
N ILE A 71 1.19 39.74 -19.08
CA ILE A 71 0.11 40.48 -18.43
C ILE A 71 -0.48 41.52 -19.41
N GLU A 72 0.37 42.26 -20.12
CA GLU A 72 -0.03 43.24 -21.12
C GLU A 72 -0.75 42.55 -22.29
N ASP A 73 -0.14 41.54 -22.90
CA ASP A 73 -0.73 40.75 -23.98
C ASP A 73 -2.09 40.15 -23.60
N PHE A 74 -2.22 39.64 -22.37
CA PHE A 74 -3.47 39.07 -21.89
C PHE A 74 -4.53 40.16 -21.60
N THR A 75 -4.11 41.34 -21.13
CA THR A 75 -5.00 42.49 -20.96
C THR A 75 -5.60 42.92 -22.30
N ASP A 76 -4.75 43.10 -23.31
CA ASP A 76 -5.19 43.46 -24.68
C ASP A 76 -6.11 42.39 -25.27
N PHE A 77 -5.77 41.12 -25.06
CA PHE A 77 -6.60 40.00 -25.47
C PHE A 77 -7.99 40.03 -24.80
N LEU A 78 -8.05 40.30 -23.50
CA LEU A 78 -9.32 40.41 -22.78
C LEU A 78 -10.18 41.58 -23.26
N GLU A 79 -9.58 42.73 -23.54
CA GLU A 79 -10.28 43.89 -24.09
C GLU A 79 -10.89 43.59 -25.48
N ALA A 80 -10.13 42.89 -26.33
CA ALA A 80 -10.64 42.39 -27.61
C ALA A 80 -11.81 41.40 -27.43
N GLN A 81 -11.78 40.56 -26.39
CA GLN A 81 -12.89 39.64 -26.10
C GLN A 81 -14.09 40.31 -25.41
N ARG A 82 -13.89 41.42 -24.68
CA ARG A 82 -14.96 42.25 -24.11
C ARG A 82 -15.76 42.95 -25.20
N SER A 83 -15.10 43.37 -26.28
CA SER A 83 -15.72 44.00 -27.45
C SER A 83 -16.26 43.01 -28.50
N SER A 84 -15.93 41.72 -28.38
CA SER A 84 -16.42 40.66 -29.27
C SER A 84 -17.90 40.34 -29.09
N THR A 85 -18.64 40.19 -30.20
CA THR A 85 -20.05 39.77 -30.22
C THR A 85 -20.24 38.25 -30.17
N LYS A 86 -19.15 37.47 -30.20
CA LYS A 86 -19.19 36.01 -30.15
C LYS A 86 -19.14 35.53 -28.70
N ASN A 87 -20.17 34.80 -28.25
CA ASN A 87 -20.20 34.16 -26.94
C ASN A 87 -19.48 32.80 -26.95
N ILE A 88 -18.19 32.81 -27.31
CA ILE A 88 -17.35 31.62 -27.31
C ILE A 88 -16.33 31.81 -26.18
N ASN A 89 -16.11 30.77 -25.37
CA ASN A 89 -15.04 30.75 -24.41
C ASN A 89 -13.71 30.52 -25.16
N PRO A 90 -12.82 31.51 -25.27
CA PRO A 90 -11.59 31.34 -26.02
C PRO A 90 -10.55 30.50 -25.26
N LEU A 91 -10.70 30.36 -23.94
CA LEU A 91 -9.84 29.51 -23.11
C LEU A 91 -10.18 28.02 -23.21
N SER A 92 -11.26 27.66 -23.91
CA SER A 92 -11.55 26.25 -24.23
C SER A 92 -10.54 25.67 -25.24
N SER A 93 -9.78 26.51 -25.95
CA SER A 93 -8.66 26.08 -26.78
C SER A 93 -7.40 25.96 -25.94
N ASN A 94 -6.82 24.76 -25.92
CA ASN A 94 -5.55 24.49 -25.24
C ASN A 94 -4.44 25.44 -25.70
N GLU A 95 -4.39 25.82 -26.99
CA GLU A 95 -3.37 26.75 -27.50
C GLU A 95 -3.48 28.13 -26.87
N THR A 96 -4.70 28.62 -26.65
CA THR A 96 -4.94 29.93 -26.03
C THR A 96 -4.67 29.87 -24.52
N LEU A 97 -5.07 28.77 -23.89
CA LEU A 97 -4.82 28.51 -22.47
C LEU A 97 -3.33 28.54 -22.15
N PHE A 98 -2.53 27.81 -22.94
CA PHE A 98 -1.08 27.71 -22.72
C PHE A 98 -0.28 28.91 -23.20
N ARG A 99 -0.82 29.72 -24.13
CA ARG A 99 -0.19 31.00 -24.50
C ARG A 99 0.02 31.91 -23.29
N TYR A 100 -0.92 31.93 -22.34
CA TYR A 100 -0.89 32.77 -21.15
C TYR A 100 -0.52 32.00 -19.88
N TYR A 101 0.25 30.90 -20.01
CA TYR A 101 0.63 30.05 -18.88
C TYR A 101 1.25 30.84 -17.72
N GLY A 102 2.12 31.82 -18.00
CA GLY A 102 2.77 32.63 -16.97
C GLY A 102 1.79 33.43 -16.12
N VAL A 103 0.66 33.85 -16.69
CA VAL A 103 -0.42 34.51 -15.93
C VAL A 103 -1.07 33.53 -14.95
N TRP A 104 -1.38 32.31 -15.41
CA TRP A 104 -2.05 31.29 -14.59
C TRP A 104 -1.15 30.73 -13.48
N ASP A 105 0.15 30.66 -13.74
CA ASP A 105 1.15 30.15 -12.80
C ASP A 105 1.36 31.07 -11.58
N ASN A 106 0.90 32.31 -11.68
CA ASN A 106 1.03 33.32 -10.63
C ASN A 106 -0.29 33.60 -9.90
N ILE A 107 -1.36 32.84 -10.15
CA ILE A 107 -2.65 33.03 -9.48
C ILE A 107 -2.91 31.85 -8.52
N PRO A 108 -2.82 32.05 -7.20
CA PRO A 108 -3.17 31.02 -6.23
C PRO A 108 -4.62 30.59 -6.35
N ILE A 109 -4.88 29.28 -6.28
CA ILE A 109 -6.25 28.75 -6.29
C ILE A 109 -7.07 29.31 -5.11
N ASN A 110 -6.43 29.47 -3.94
CA ASN A 110 -7.06 29.99 -2.73
C ASN A 110 -7.34 31.51 -2.78
N SER A 111 -6.75 32.24 -3.73
CA SER A 111 -7.02 33.68 -3.90
C SER A 111 -8.37 33.97 -4.56
N ILE A 112 -9.01 32.94 -5.13
CA ILE A 112 -10.30 33.03 -5.79
C ILE A 112 -11.30 32.16 -5.04
N GLU A 113 -12.47 32.70 -4.70
CA GLU A 113 -13.52 31.91 -4.07
C GLU A 113 -14.04 30.83 -5.03
N LEU A 114 -13.71 29.57 -4.75
CA LEU A 114 -14.19 28.40 -5.50
C LEU A 114 -15.62 28.01 -5.10
N THR A 115 -16.43 27.66 -6.10
CA THR A 115 -17.72 26.98 -5.91
C THR A 115 -17.51 25.54 -5.46
N ASN A 116 -18.56 24.89 -4.93
CA ASN A 116 -18.47 23.49 -4.52
C ASN A 116 -18.07 22.57 -5.71
N GLN A 117 -18.61 22.82 -6.91
CA GLN A 117 -18.27 22.03 -8.11
C GLN A 117 -16.79 22.14 -8.49
N GLU A 118 -16.17 23.31 -8.29
CA GLU A 118 -14.76 23.49 -8.59
C GLU A 118 -13.86 22.91 -7.51
N ARG A 119 -14.29 22.93 -6.24
CA ARG A 119 -13.59 22.19 -5.18
C ARG A 119 -13.58 20.69 -5.45
N ASP A 120 -14.71 20.13 -5.90
CA ASP A 120 -14.77 18.72 -6.29
C ASP A 120 -13.78 18.40 -7.43
N ILE A 121 -13.58 19.31 -8.39
CA ILE A 121 -12.58 19.17 -9.46
C ILE A 121 -11.16 19.23 -8.90
N VAL A 122 -10.88 20.17 -7.98
CA VAL A 122 -9.57 20.27 -7.31
C VAL A 122 -9.26 18.98 -6.57
N ASP A 123 -10.19 18.50 -5.74
CA ASP A 123 -10.03 17.29 -4.94
C ASP A 123 -9.85 16.04 -5.81
N ALA A 124 -10.60 15.95 -6.92
CA ALA A 124 -10.47 14.84 -7.87
C ALA A 124 -9.10 14.83 -8.57
N GLU A 125 -8.57 15.99 -8.94
CA GLU A 125 -7.24 16.10 -9.57
C GLU A 125 -6.12 15.82 -8.56
N LEU A 126 -6.23 16.31 -7.32
CA LEU A 126 -5.29 15.98 -6.24
C LEU A 126 -5.28 14.49 -5.92
N LEU A 127 -6.45 13.83 -5.92
CA LEU A 127 -6.55 12.39 -5.72
C LEU A 127 -6.00 11.60 -6.92
N ARG A 128 -6.18 12.11 -8.15
CA ARG A 128 -5.61 11.48 -9.35
C ARG A 128 -4.08 11.49 -9.28
N VAL A 129 -3.51 12.64 -8.96
CA VAL A 129 -2.05 12.84 -8.92
C VAL A 129 -1.41 12.12 -7.74
N SER A 130 -2.07 12.05 -6.58
CA SER A 130 -1.56 11.27 -5.44
C SER A 130 -1.45 9.76 -5.73
N ASN A 131 -2.18 9.27 -6.72
CA ASN A 131 -2.18 7.86 -7.13
C ASN A 131 -1.26 7.59 -8.33
N PHE A 132 -0.41 8.53 -8.72
CA PHE A 132 0.57 8.30 -9.78
C PHE A 132 1.54 7.18 -9.39
N ASN A 133 1.71 6.24 -10.31
CA ASN A 133 2.66 5.14 -10.18
C ASN A 133 3.83 5.32 -11.16
N ARG A 134 4.81 4.41 -11.10
CA ARG A 134 5.99 4.45 -11.99
C ARG A 134 5.64 4.53 -13.48
N LYS A 135 4.57 3.86 -13.93
CA LYS A 135 4.14 3.91 -15.34
C LYS A 135 3.70 5.33 -15.73
N ASP A 136 2.99 6.04 -14.86
CA ASP A 136 2.54 7.41 -15.15
C ASP A 136 3.74 8.36 -15.34
N PHE A 137 4.78 8.22 -14.52
CA PHE A 137 6.02 8.99 -14.66
C PHE A 137 6.84 8.61 -15.91
N LEU A 138 6.89 7.32 -16.27
CA LEU A 138 7.49 6.89 -17.54
C LEU A 138 6.73 7.44 -18.75
N ASP A 139 5.40 7.48 -18.68
CA ASP A 139 4.55 8.04 -19.73
C ASP A 139 4.74 9.57 -19.84
N ILE A 140 4.87 10.28 -18.70
CA ILE A 140 5.25 11.71 -18.67
C ILE A 140 6.61 11.90 -19.35
N ARG A 141 7.64 11.17 -18.92
CA ARG A 141 9.00 11.27 -19.46
C ARG A 141 9.01 11.04 -20.97
N SER A 142 8.38 9.97 -21.45
CA SER A 142 8.35 9.63 -22.86
C SER A 142 7.73 10.73 -23.73
N GLN A 143 6.64 11.36 -23.26
CA GLN A 143 6.02 12.48 -23.98
C GLN A 143 6.90 13.73 -24.02
N LEU A 144 7.59 14.04 -22.93
CA LEU A 144 8.53 15.16 -22.88
C LEU A 144 9.75 14.93 -23.76
N GLU A 145 10.32 13.71 -23.73
CA GLU A 145 11.41 13.30 -24.61
C GLU A 145 11.02 13.43 -26.07
N GLN A 146 9.89 12.84 -26.50
CA GLN A 146 9.39 12.94 -27.87
C GLN A 146 9.26 14.38 -28.35
N GLN A 147 8.83 15.27 -27.48
CA GLN A 147 8.65 16.67 -27.84
C GLN A 147 9.98 17.43 -27.92
N ARG A 148 10.88 17.27 -26.93
CA ARG A 148 12.23 17.83 -26.99
C ARG A 148 12.92 17.39 -28.27
N ASP A 149 12.83 16.11 -28.55
CA ASP A 149 13.40 15.43 -29.70
C ASP A 149 12.82 15.97 -31.01
N GLY A 150 11.50 16.18 -31.10
CA GLY A 150 10.85 16.80 -32.25
C GLY A 150 11.26 18.26 -32.46
N ILE A 151 11.46 19.03 -31.39
CA ILE A 151 11.98 20.41 -31.50
C ILE A 151 13.43 20.38 -32.01
N ALA A 152 14.27 19.53 -31.41
CA ALA A 152 15.68 19.39 -31.76
C ALA A 152 15.89 19.01 -33.23
N ASP A 153 15.08 18.08 -33.76
CA ASP A 153 15.15 17.71 -35.17
C ASP A 153 14.72 18.86 -36.08
N ASN A 154 13.61 19.54 -35.77
CA ASN A 154 13.09 20.63 -36.59
C ASN A 154 14.10 21.79 -36.72
N ILE A 155 14.90 22.06 -35.69
CA ILE A 155 15.91 23.13 -35.68
C ILE A 155 17.33 22.66 -36.01
N GLY A 156 17.51 21.35 -36.26
CA GLY A 156 18.81 20.77 -36.61
C GLY A 156 19.83 20.70 -35.46
N LEU A 157 19.37 20.66 -34.21
CA LEU A 157 20.22 20.53 -33.01
C LEU A 157 20.17 19.14 -32.37
N THR A 158 19.79 18.13 -33.15
CA THR A 158 19.77 16.73 -32.73
C THR A 158 21.20 16.19 -32.57
N ASP A 159 21.49 15.46 -31.49
CA ASP A 159 22.81 14.90 -31.22
C ASP A 159 22.92 13.48 -31.85
N PRO A 160 23.89 13.24 -32.76
CA PRO A 160 24.10 11.93 -33.38
C PRO A 160 24.40 10.80 -32.40
N ASP A 161 25.16 11.07 -31.33
CA ASP A 161 25.55 10.07 -30.33
C ASP A 161 24.34 9.67 -29.48
N TYR A 162 23.52 10.66 -29.10
CA TYR A 162 22.24 10.43 -28.45
C TYR A 162 21.33 9.56 -29.32
N ASN A 163 21.14 9.92 -30.60
CA ASN A 163 20.27 9.18 -31.53
C ASN A 163 20.73 7.73 -31.73
N SER A 164 22.05 7.49 -31.73
CA SER A 164 22.64 6.15 -31.76
C SER A 164 22.33 5.35 -30.49
N ALA A 165 22.49 5.97 -29.32
CA ALA A 165 22.22 5.36 -28.02
C ALA A 165 20.74 4.98 -27.83
N VAL A 166 19.81 5.84 -28.26
CA VAL A 166 18.36 5.60 -28.15
C VAL A 166 17.74 4.93 -29.39
N LYS A 167 18.55 4.57 -30.40
CA LYS A 167 18.13 3.94 -31.67
C LYS A 167 17.04 4.73 -32.41
N ARG A 168 17.21 6.05 -32.48
CA ARG A 168 16.28 6.96 -33.14
C ARG A 168 16.78 7.38 -34.51
N SER A 169 15.87 7.54 -35.46
CA SER A 169 16.12 8.17 -36.76
C SER A 169 15.62 9.62 -36.74
N PRO A 170 16.49 10.63 -36.77
CA PRO A 170 16.08 12.03 -36.75
C PRO A 170 15.45 12.47 -38.08
N THR A 171 14.57 13.46 -38.04
CA THR A 171 14.05 14.13 -39.25
C THR A 171 14.95 15.28 -39.70
N ASP A 172 14.94 15.59 -41.00
CA ASP A 172 15.73 16.69 -41.57
C ASP A 172 15.30 18.05 -40.99
N ALA A 173 16.29 18.90 -40.72
CA ALA A 173 16.08 20.24 -40.19
C ALA A 173 15.24 21.09 -41.15
N GLN A 174 14.18 21.70 -40.63
CA GLN A 174 13.25 22.54 -41.40
C GLN A 174 13.41 24.03 -41.10
N LEU A 175 14.00 24.37 -39.95
CA LEU A 175 14.13 25.73 -39.44
C LEU A 175 15.57 25.99 -38.92
N SER A 176 15.90 27.26 -38.74
CA SER A 176 17.13 27.68 -38.06
C SER A 176 16.86 27.90 -36.57
N ALA A 177 17.79 27.51 -35.70
CA ALA A 177 17.64 27.61 -34.26
C ALA A 177 17.52 29.07 -33.79
N SER A 178 16.54 29.35 -32.92
CA SER A 178 16.40 30.63 -32.22
C SER A 178 16.65 30.49 -30.72
N ILE A 179 16.98 31.59 -30.04
CA ILE A 179 17.17 31.64 -28.58
C ILE A 179 15.90 31.17 -27.84
N THR A 180 14.73 31.51 -28.37
CA THR A 180 13.45 31.05 -27.81
C THR A 180 13.27 29.54 -27.89
N ASP A 181 13.72 28.90 -28.98
CA ASP A 181 13.59 27.44 -29.13
C ASP A 181 14.54 26.71 -28.15
N LEU A 182 15.74 27.25 -27.96
CA LEU A 182 16.71 26.74 -26.97
C LEU A 182 16.17 26.86 -25.53
N SER A 183 15.56 27.98 -25.18
CA SER A 183 14.94 28.18 -23.87
C SER A 183 13.81 27.17 -23.62
N VAL A 184 12.98 26.90 -24.63
CA VAL A 184 11.91 25.89 -24.55
C VAL A 184 12.49 24.48 -24.36
N MET A 185 13.53 24.12 -25.12
CA MET A 185 14.20 22.83 -24.95
C MET A 185 14.81 22.66 -23.56
N GLN A 186 15.41 23.72 -23.01
CA GLN A 186 15.95 23.71 -21.65
C GLN A 186 14.85 23.45 -20.62
N LYS A 187 13.71 24.14 -20.70
CA LYS A 187 12.56 23.93 -19.78
C LYS A 187 12.04 22.49 -19.84
N ILE A 188 11.97 21.88 -21.03
CA ILE A 188 11.58 20.47 -21.18
C ILE A 188 12.64 19.55 -20.57
N GLN A 189 13.93 19.85 -20.75
CA GLN A 189 15.02 19.06 -20.18
C GLN A 189 15.04 19.10 -18.65
N ASP A 190 14.77 20.27 -18.05
CA ASP A 190 14.65 20.42 -16.60
C ASP A 190 13.47 19.62 -16.05
N ALA A 191 12.35 19.59 -16.77
CA ALA A 191 11.20 18.76 -16.43
C ALA A 191 11.53 17.25 -16.52
N ILE A 192 12.24 16.81 -17.58
CA ILE A 192 12.72 15.42 -17.68
C ILE A 192 13.63 15.08 -16.50
N GLY A 193 14.58 15.95 -16.14
CA GLY A 193 15.45 15.76 -14.99
C GLY A 193 14.69 15.63 -13.67
N SER A 194 13.60 16.40 -13.51
CA SER A 194 12.70 16.29 -12.35
C SER A 194 11.96 14.95 -12.31
N VAL A 195 11.50 14.45 -13.46
CA VAL A 195 10.89 13.11 -13.55
C VAL A 195 11.89 12.01 -13.26
N ASP A 196 13.13 12.12 -13.76
CA ASP A 196 14.19 11.15 -13.48
C ASP A 196 14.57 11.13 -11.99
N PHE A 197 14.59 12.30 -11.34
CA PHE A 197 14.75 12.39 -9.89
C PHE A 197 13.62 11.68 -9.14
N VAL A 198 12.37 11.89 -9.55
CA VAL A 198 11.22 11.20 -8.96
C VAL A 198 11.31 9.70 -9.21
N LEU A 199 11.60 9.23 -10.43
CA LEU A 199 11.77 7.82 -10.76
C LEU A 199 12.92 7.15 -10.00
N ALA A 200 14.01 7.87 -9.74
CA ALA A 200 15.13 7.39 -8.94
C ALA A 200 14.76 7.25 -7.45
N ASN A 201 13.87 8.11 -6.95
CA ASN A 201 13.46 8.15 -5.54
C ASN A 201 12.11 7.45 -5.27
N ILE A 202 11.35 7.07 -6.29
CA ILE A 202 10.06 6.37 -6.17
C ILE A 202 10.19 5.06 -5.39
N PHE A 203 11.37 4.42 -5.45
CA PHE A 203 11.70 3.27 -4.60
C PHE A 203 11.63 3.55 -3.09
N SER A 204 11.70 4.83 -2.66
CA SER A 204 11.52 5.25 -1.26
C SER A 204 10.11 5.75 -0.92
N LEU A 205 9.28 6.02 -1.94
CA LEU A 205 7.91 6.54 -1.79
C LEU A 205 6.84 5.43 -1.81
N GLU A 206 7.18 4.25 -2.35
CA GLU A 206 6.31 3.06 -2.31
C GLU A 206 6.29 2.42 -0.91
N ASN A 207 5.58 3.04 0.03
CA ASN A 207 5.30 2.49 1.37
C ASN A 207 4.25 1.36 1.39
N ASN A 208 3.85 0.84 0.23
CA ASN A 208 3.06 -0.37 0.12
C ASN A 208 3.95 -1.48 -0.41
N PHE A 209 4.25 -2.47 0.45
CA PHE A 209 4.80 -3.79 0.14
C PHE A 209 5.12 -3.98 -1.35
N ILE A 210 6.36 -3.67 -1.75
CA ILE A 210 6.85 -4.02 -3.08
C ILE A 210 6.64 -5.52 -3.21
N ASP A 211 5.69 -5.92 -4.06
CA ASP A 211 5.59 -7.29 -4.53
C ASP A 211 6.92 -7.60 -5.22
N PRO A 212 7.80 -8.45 -4.63
CA PRO A 212 9.10 -8.76 -5.22
C PRO A 212 8.94 -9.37 -6.62
N PHE A 213 7.78 -9.95 -6.93
CA PHE A 213 7.44 -10.46 -8.26
C PHE A 213 7.09 -9.35 -9.25
N ALA A 214 6.49 -8.25 -8.82
CA ALA A 214 6.26 -7.08 -9.69
C ALA A 214 7.59 -6.45 -10.14
N LEU A 215 8.56 -6.36 -9.22
CA LEU A 215 9.92 -5.89 -9.53
C LEU A 215 10.62 -6.85 -10.50
N ALA A 216 10.58 -8.15 -10.24
CA ALA A 216 11.22 -9.14 -11.11
C ALA A 216 10.58 -9.21 -12.51
N ARG A 217 9.25 -9.10 -12.62
CA ARG A 217 8.54 -8.97 -13.91
C ARG A 217 8.99 -7.75 -14.70
N SER A 218 9.15 -6.60 -14.04
CA SER A 218 9.60 -5.38 -14.71
C SER A 218 11.05 -5.45 -15.20
N ASN A 219 11.90 -6.24 -14.54
CA ASN A 219 13.31 -6.41 -14.89
C ASN A 219 13.55 -7.58 -15.84
N ALA A 220 12.63 -8.55 -15.91
CA ALA A 220 12.68 -9.66 -16.84
C ALA A 220 12.38 -9.17 -18.26
N ASN A 221 13.41 -8.66 -18.95
CA ASN A 221 13.40 -8.33 -20.38
C ASN A 221 13.38 -9.59 -21.27
N ASN A 222 12.64 -10.63 -20.90
CA ASN A 222 12.51 -11.85 -21.69
C ASN A 222 11.04 -12.30 -21.79
N PRO A 223 10.41 -12.21 -22.97
CA PRO A 223 9.03 -12.64 -23.18
C PRO A 223 8.83 -14.16 -23.07
N GLU A 224 9.89 -14.96 -22.97
CA GLU A 224 9.83 -16.42 -22.82
C GLU A 224 9.74 -16.89 -21.35
N ILE A 225 9.92 -15.99 -20.38
CA ILE A 225 9.86 -16.32 -18.95
C ILE A 225 8.59 -15.71 -18.35
N GLU A 226 7.57 -16.54 -18.19
CA GLU A 226 6.31 -16.15 -17.54
C GLU A 226 6.49 -16.21 -16.01
N ILE A 227 6.75 -15.07 -15.38
CA ILE A 227 6.76 -14.94 -13.91
C ILE A 227 5.32 -14.73 -13.45
N ALA A 228 4.77 -15.71 -12.73
CA ALA A 228 3.40 -15.63 -12.22
C ALA A 228 3.24 -14.57 -11.10
N SER A 229 1.99 -14.15 -10.88
CA SER A 229 1.64 -13.25 -9.77
C SER A 229 1.25 -14.09 -8.57
N TYR A 230 1.97 -13.95 -7.47
CA TYR A 230 1.73 -14.75 -6.27
C TYR A 230 1.17 -13.90 -5.15
N GLN A 231 0.20 -14.45 -4.43
CA GLN A 231 -0.50 -13.75 -3.34
C GLN A 231 -0.16 -14.33 -1.96
N SER A 232 0.47 -15.50 -1.93
CA SER A 232 0.94 -16.13 -0.69
C SER A 232 2.15 -17.04 -0.91
N GLY A 233 2.59 -17.75 0.13
CA GLY A 233 3.57 -18.81 -0.01
C GLY A 233 3.68 -19.71 1.23
N ASN A 234 4.21 -20.92 1.01
CA ASN A 234 4.42 -21.95 2.04
C ASN A 234 5.91 -22.20 2.26
N LEU A 235 6.34 -22.29 3.52
CA LEU A 235 7.73 -22.63 3.86
C LEU A 235 7.94 -24.14 3.80
N VAL A 236 8.91 -24.58 2.99
CA VAL A 236 9.27 -26.00 2.85
C VAL A 236 10.77 -26.18 3.07
N ARG A 237 11.20 -27.39 3.42
CA ARG A 237 12.62 -27.70 3.59
C ARG A 237 13.18 -28.30 2.30
N LEU A 238 14.36 -27.82 1.89
CA LEU A 238 15.11 -28.39 0.77
C LEU A 238 15.73 -29.74 1.19
N ASN A 239 15.61 -30.76 0.36
CA ASN A 239 16.30 -32.03 0.60
C ASN A 239 17.79 -31.91 0.26
N GLN A 240 18.65 -32.69 0.93
CA GLN A 240 20.07 -32.70 0.64
C GLN A 240 20.34 -33.11 -0.82
N GLY A 241 21.04 -32.25 -1.56
CA GLY A 241 21.37 -32.48 -2.98
C GLY A 241 20.24 -32.21 -3.97
N GLU A 242 19.10 -31.68 -3.53
CA GLU A 242 17.99 -31.29 -4.40
C GLU A 242 18.29 -29.94 -5.10
N SER A 243 17.93 -29.83 -6.39
CA SER A 243 18.02 -28.56 -7.13
C SER A 243 16.73 -27.76 -7.04
N LEU A 244 16.79 -26.45 -7.31
CA LEU A 244 15.58 -25.61 -7.36
C LEU A 244 14.57 -26.09 -8.42
N GLN A 245 15.03 -26.68 -9.52
CA GLN A 245 14.17 -27.26 -10.56
C GLN A 245 13.39 -28.48 -10.05
N LEU A 246 14.04 -29.36 -9.28
CA LEU A 246 13.38 -30.51 -8.68
C LEU A 246 12.38 -30.08 -7.61
N LEU A 247 12.74 -29.05 -6.84
CA LEU A 247 11.86 -28.43 -5.85
C LEU A 247 10.61 -27.81 -6.52
N ALA A 248 10.79 -27.06 -7.61
CA ALA A 248 9.71 -26.48 -8.38
C ALA A 248 8.81 -27.56 -8.98
N ARG A 249 9.38 -28.61 -9.57
CA ARG A 249 8.60 -29.76 -10.06
C ARG A 249 7.76 -30.42 -8.96
N ARG A 250 8.30 -30.51 -7.74
CA ARG A 250 7.62 -31.15 -6.59
C ARG A 250 6.44 -30.33 -6.08
N TYR A 251 6.57 -29.01 -5.99
CA TYR A 251 5.57 -28.16 -5.34
C TYR A 251 4.73 -27.29 -6.29
N LEU A 252 5.30 -26.85 -7.41
CA LEU A 252 4.63 -26.03 -8.42
C LEU A 252 4.18 -26.87 -9.64
N GLY A 253 4.53 -28.16 -9.69
CA GLY A 253 4.20 -29.07 -10.79
C GLY A 253 5.06 -28.90 -12.05
N ASP A 254 5.84 -27.81 -12.13
CA ASP A 254 6.67 -27.46 -13.27
C ASP A 254 8.11 -27.16 -12.81
N ALA A 255 9.10 -27.71 -13.51
CA ALA A 255 10.51 -27.52 -13.22
C ALA A 255 11.01 -26.14 -13.65
N ASP A 256 10.37 -25.51 -14.65
CA ASP A 256 10.79 -24.21 -15.19
C ASP A 256 10.41 -23.04 -14.27
N LYS A 257 9.46 -23.24 -13.34
CA LYS A 257 9.06 -22.29 -12.29
C LYS A 257 10.06 -22.16 -11.13
N TRP A 258 11.28 -22.69 -11.27
CA TRP A 258 12.34 -22.53 -10.27
C TRP A 258 12.76 -21.06 -10.10
N ILE A 259 12.61 -20.25 -11.16
CA ILE A 259 12.91 -18.82 -11.16
C ILE A 259 12.00 -18.08 -10.19
N ASP A 260 10.72 -18.45 -10.14
CA ASP A 260 9.74 -17.88 -9.22
C ASP A 260 10.15 -18.13 -7.77
N ILE A 261 10.62 -19.33 -7.45
CA ILE A 261 11.15 -19.67 -6.12
C ILE A 261 12.40 -18.83 -5.81
N ALA A 262 13.30 -18.67 -6.77
CA ALA A 262 14.52 -17.87 -6.58
C ALA A 262 14.18 -16.39 -6.30
N ILE A 263 13.23 -15.80 -7.04
CA ILE A 263 12.76 -14.43 -6.84
C ILE A 263 12.07 -14.27 -5.48
N ALA A 264 11.16 -15.20 -5.14
CA ALA A 264 10.40 -15.18 -3.89
C ALA A 264 11.29 -15.08 -2.65
N ASN A 265 12.47 -15.72 -2.72
CA ASN A 265 13.43 -15.80 -1.64
C ASN A 265 14.65 -14.88 -1.83
N GLY A 266 14.67 -14.05 -2.88
CA GLY A 266 15.77 -13.13 -3.19
C GLY A 266 17.10 -13.82 -3.48
N LEU A 267 17.10 -15.07 -3.98
CA LEU A 267 18.31 -15.87 -4.16
C LEU A 267 19.20 -15.36 -5.31
N LYS A 268 20.52 -15.47 -5.14
CA LYS A 268 21.53 -15.12 -6.16
C LYS A 268 22.39 -16.32 -6.52
N PRO A 269 22.86 -16.45 -7.78
CA PRO A 269 23.81 -17.50 -8.18
C PRO A 269 25.01 -17.58 -7.23
N PRO A 270 25.39 -18.77 -6.73
CA PRO A 270 24.98 -20.12 -7.16
C PRO A 270 23.62 -20.66 -6.65
N TYR A 271 22.73 -19.82 -6.13
CA TYR A 271 21.38 -20.08 -5.59
C TYR A 271 21.33 -21.05 -4.40
N ILE A 272 21.99 -22.19 -4.51
CA ILE A 272 22.18 -23.19 -3.46
C ILE A 272 23.67 -23.22 -3.08
N ASP A 273 23.94 -23.15 -1.78
CA ASP A 273 25.28 -23.30 -1.21
C ASP A 273 25.22 -24.33 -0.07
N GLU A 274 25.29 -25.61 -0.43
CA GLU A 274 25.14 -26.72 0.53
C GLU A 274 26.37 -26.88 1.44
N ILE A 275 27.55 -26.49 0.94
CA ILE A 275 28.83 -26.78 1.60
C ILE A 275 29.29 -25.59 2.44
N GLY A 276 29.09 -24.37 1.94
CA GLY A 276 29.65 -23.15 2.52
C GLY A 276 31.18 -23.09 2.44
N GLU A 277 31.76 -22.04 3.01
CA GLU A 277 33.20 -21.85 3.12
C GLU A 277 33.63 -21.88 4.60
N LYS A 278 34.75 -22.54 4.89
CA LYS A 278 35.33 -22.58 6.23
C LYS A 278 36.36 -21.47 6.39
N LEU A 279 36.17 -20.62 7.40
CA LEU A 279 37.12 -19.57 7.78
C LEU A 279 37.70 -19.92 9.16
N PHE A 280 39.01 -20.10 9.23
CA PHE A 280 39.71 -20.46 10.47
C PHE A 280 39.96 -19.23 11.35
N LEU A 281 39.91 -19.45 12.66
CA LEU A 281 40.24 -18.43 13.65
C LEU A 281 41.75 -18.17 13.69
N ILE A 282 42.14 -16.91 13.92
CA ILE A 282 43.55 -16.51 14.15
C ILE A 282 43.88 -16.26 15.62
N ALA A 283 42.85 -16.14 16.46
CA ALA A 283 42.95 -16.05 17.91
C ALA A 283 41.89 -16.96 18.53
N ASN A 284 42.11 -17.44 19.76
CA ASN A 284 41.05 -18.12 20.51
C ASN A 284 39.85 -17.17 20.66
N GLY A 285 38.64 -17.72 20.66
CA GLY A 285 37.47 -16.91 20.98
C GLY A 285 37.58 -16.27 22.37
N ASP A 286 36.98 -15.11 22.56
CA ASP A 286 36.90 -14.44 23.85
C ASP A 286 35.49 -13.88 24.06
N LYS A 287 34.78 -14.38 25.06
CA LYS A 287 33.38 -14.00 25.37
C LYS A 287 32.45 -14.16 24.15
N ASN A 288 32.12 -13.05 23.47
CA ASN A 288 31.27 -13.00 22.27
C ASN A 288 32.08 -12.60 21.02
N GLN A 289 33.41 -12.53 21.13
CA GLN A 289 34.29 -12.06 20.08
C GLN A 289 35.12 -13.19 19.47
N MET A 290 35.35 -13.11 18.16
CA MET A 290 36.28 -13.99 17.46
C MET A 290 37.08 -13.21 16.43
N ASN A 291 38.33 -13.62 16.24
CA ASN A 291 39.24 -12.98 15.31
C ASN A 291 39.50 -13.88 14.11
N LEU A 292 39.40 -13.30 12.91
CA LEU A 292 39.66 -13.95 11.63
C LEU A 292 40.74 -13.20 10.84
N ALA A 293 41.46 -13.94 9.99
CA ALA A 293 42.34 -13.34 9.01
C ALA A 293 41.54 -12.59 7.94
N ASN A 294 42.07 -11.47 7.47
CA ASN A 294 41.47 -10.73 6.34
C ASN A 294 41.59 -11.49 5.01
N THR A 295 42.64 -12.30 4.87
CA THR A 295 42.98 -13.04 3.65
C THR A 295 42.84 -14.53 3.88
N ASN A 296 42.38 -15.26 2.87
CA ASN A 296 42.29 -16.72 2.94
C ASN A 296 43.68 -17.37 3.01
N THR A 297 43.88 -18.23 4.00
CA THR A 297 45.11 -19.02 4.22
C THR A 297 45.13 -20.29 3.37
N MET A 298 44.88 -20.18 2.06
CA MET A 298 45.34 -21.17 1.09
C MET A 298 46.07 -20.40 0.00
N GLY A 299 47.37 -20.67 -0.16
CA GLY A 299 48.35 -19.92 -0.95
C GLY A 299 48.12 -19.90 -2.47
N GLU A 300 46.90 -19.61 -2.91
CA GLU A 300 46.64 -19.14 -4.26
C GLU A 300 46.60 -17.62 -4.23
N LEU A 301 47.48 -17.02 -5.05
CA LEU A 301 47.57 -15.60 -5.39
C LEU A 301 46.30 -15.13 -6.12
N ASN A 302 45.13 -15.26 -5.50
CA ASN A 302 43.91 -14.61 -5.93
C ASN A 302 43.70 -13.40 -5.02
N ILE A 303 44.21 -12.25 -5.48
CA ILE A 303 44.14 -10.93 -4.86
C ILE A 303 42.68 -10.45 -4.67
N ASP A 304 41.69 -11.20 -5.18
CA ASP A 304 40.31 -10.74 -5.35
C ASP A 304 39.29 -11.26 -4.32
N LYS A 305 39.70 -11.91 -3.22
CA LYS A 305 38.74 -12.44 -2.23
C LYS A 305 39.17 -12.21 -0.79
N LEU A 306 38.86 -11.03 -0.26
CA LEU A 306 39.00 -10.75 1.17
C LEU A 306 37.88 -11.45 1.95
N ASN A 307 38.17 -11.86 3.18
CA ASN A 307 37.15 -12.44 4.06
C ASN A 307 36.11 -11.42 4.49
N ILE A 308 36.43 -10.12 4.47
CA ILE A 308 35.47 -9.05 4.72
C ILE A 308 34.32 -9.07 3.70
N ASP A 309 34.59 -9.43 2.44
CA ASP A 309 33.57 -9.44 1.37
C ASP A 309 32.55 -10.59 1.53
N LYS A 310 32.86 -11.56 2.39
CA LYS A 310 32.03 -12.73 2.67
C LYS A 310 31.16 -12.57 3.92
N LEU A 311 31.44 -11.54 4.71
CA LEU A 311 30.87 -11.33 6.04
C LEU A 311 29.99 -10.08 6.05
N TYR A 312 28.80 -10.18 6.63
CA TYR A 312 27.91 -9.04 6.80
C TYR A 312 27.18 -9.09 8.14
N ILE A 313 26.79 -7.92 8.65
CA ILE A 313 26.02 -7.83 9.89
C ILE A 313 24.67 -8.54 9.70
N ASN A 314 24.22 -9.24 10.74
CA ASN A 314 23.06 -10.11 10.79
C ASN A 314 23.18 -11.45 10.04
N GLN A 315 24.35 -11.78 9.50
CA GLN A 315 24.61 -13.10 8.90
C GLN A 315 24.63 -14.19 9.98
N ILE A 316 23.99 -15.32 9.67
CA ILE A 316 24.06 -16.54 10.47
C ILE A 316 25.32 -17.31 10.08
N ILE A 317 26.10 -17.73 11.08
CA ILE A 317 27.29 -18.54 10.92
C ILE A 317 27.22 -19.79 11.79
N LEU A 318 27.94 -20.83 11.37
CA LEU A 318 28.07 -22.08 12.15
C LEU A 318 29.49 -22.20 12.72
N LEU A 319 29.61 -22.32 14.04
CA LEU A 319 30.88 -22.49 14.75
C LEU A 319 31.15 -23.95 15.04
N GLN A 320 32.37 -24.40 14.77
CA GLN A 320 32.77 -25.79 15.02
C GLN A 320 34.27 -25.88 15.36
N SER A 321 34.65 -26.84 16.20
CA SER A 321 36.04 -27.22 16.46
C SER A 321 36.17 -28.74 16.57
N ASP A 322 37.39 -29.26 16.71
CA ASP A 322 37.65 -30.69 16.87
C ASP A 322 37.07 -31.26 18.18
N THR A 323 36.93 -30.40 19.21
CA THR A 323 36.30 -30.74 20.49
C THR A 323 34.80 -30.48 20.47
N GLN A 324 34.36 -29.34 19.93
CA GLN A 324 32.96 -28.96 19.75
C GLN A 324 32.45 -29.46 18.41
N LYS A 325 32.19 -30.77 18.34
CA LYS A 325 31.81 -31.46 17.09
C LYS A 325 30.43 -31.06 16.57
N PHE A 326 29.53 -30.63 17.44
CA PHE A 326 28.22 -30.16 17.04
C PHE A 326 28.30 -28.68 16.65
N PRO A 327 27.93 -28.32 15.41
CA PRO A 327 28.00 -26.94 14.96
C PRO A 327 26.99 -26.09 15.75
N GLU A 328 27.47 -24.98 16.30
CA GLU A 328 26.62 -24.01 16.97
C GLU A 328 26.27 -22.87 16.02
N GLN A 329 25.00 -22.47 16.00
CA GLN A 329 24.55 -21.35 15.19
C GLN A 329 24.62 -20.04 15.99
N ARG A 330 25.26 -19.03 15.41
CA ARG A 330 25.31 -17.66 15.95
C ARG A 330 25.10 -16.64 14.85
N LYS A 331 24.71 -15.42 15.23
CA LYS A 331 24.48 -14.29 14.34
C LYS A 331 25.54 -13.23 14.56
N ILE A 332 26.08 -12.69 13.47
CA ILE A 332 27.04 -11.58 13.53
C ILE A 332 26.27 -10.30 13.89
N THR A 333 26.65 -9.68 15.00
CA THR A 333 26.08 -8.39 15.46
C THR A 333 26.93 -7.22 15.02
N ASN A 334 28.24 -7.40 14.92
CA ASN A 334 29.19 -6.35 14.56
C ASN A 334 30.44 -6.93 13.90
N ILE A 335 31.07 -6.15 13.03
CA ILE A 335 32.31 -6.50 12.33
C ILE A 335 33.24 -5.29 12.42
N LYS A 336 34.42 -5.49 13.02
CA LYS A 336 35.44 -4.45 13.15
C LYS A 336 36.75 -4.90 12.51
N GLN A 337 37.25 -4.10 11.57
CA GLN A 337 38.58 -4.32 11.00
C GLN A 337 39.64 -3.57 11.83
N VAL A 338 40.73 -4.24 12.17
CA VAL A 338 41.87 -3.63 12.86
C VAL A 338 42.75 -2.89 11.83
N PRO A 339 42.94 -1.56 11.94
CA PRO A 339 43.58 -0.78 10.87
C PRO A 339 45.03 -1.16 10.53
N VAL A 340 45.78 -1.74 11.48
CA VAL A 340 47.22 -2.01 11.32
C VAL A 340 47.50 -3.46 10.88
N SER A 341 46.79 -4.44 11.45
CA SER A 341 46.96 -5.86 11.12
C SER A 341 46.00 -6.35 10.03
N GLY A 342 44.96 -5.58 9.72
CA GLY A 342 43.90 -5.95 8.78
C GLY A 342 42.91 -7.00 9.32
N GLU A 343 43.15 -7.53 10.52
CA GLU A 343 42.36 -8.58 11.16
C GLU A 343 40.89 -8.18 11.33
N LEU A 344 40.00 -9.18 11.26
CA LEU A 344 38.57 -9.00 11.41
C LEU A 344 38.14 -9.51 12.78
N VAL A 345 37.60 -8.62 13.60
CA VAL A 345 36.98 -8.95 14.89
C VAL A 345 35.47 -9.00 14.69
N LEU A 346 34.89 -10.17 14.89
CA LEU A 346 33.46 -10.41 14.84
C LEU A 346 32.88 -10.41 16.25
N GLU A 347 31.76 -9.71 16.46
CA GLU A 347 30.97 -9.82 17.68
C GLU A 347 29.70 -10.62 17.37
N LEU A 348 29.45 -11.68 18.13
CA LEU A 348 28.33 -12.59 17.94
C LEU A 348 27.25 -12.43 19.01
N ASP A 349 26.03 -12.84 18.68
CA ASP A 349 24.93 -12.93 19.63
C ASP A 349 25.08 -14.14 20.57
N GLY A 350 24.18 -14.26 21.56
CA GLY A 350 24.10 -15.39 22.48
C GLY A 350 25.01 -15.29 23.72
N LEU A 351 25.26 -16.46 24.35
CA LEU A 351 26.06 -16.59 25.57
C LEU A 351 27.54 -16.26 25.33
N SER A 352 28.20 -15.73 26.36
CA SER A 352 29.62 -15.37 26.36
C SER A 352 30.54 -16.54 26.68
N ASP A 353 30.50 -17.55 25.83
CA ASP A 353 31.20 -18.83 25.96
C ASP A 353 32.05 -19.20 24.74
N LEU A 354 32.46 -18.22 23.93
CA LEU A 354 33.28 -18.48 22.75
C LEU A 354 34.74 -18.86 23.07
N ASP A 355 35.17 -18.74 24.32
CA ASP A 355 36.49 -19.17 24.82
C ASP A 355 36.73 -20.68 24.71
N ARG A 356 35.66 -21.46 24.50
CA ARG A 356 35.73 -22.88 24.17
C ARG A 356 36.20 -23.18 22.75
N TYR A 357 36.23 -22.19 21.84
CA TYR A 357 36.69 -22.35 20.47
C TYR A 357 38.14 -21.89 20.36
N ARG A 358 39.07 -22.86 20.37
CA ARG A 358 40.51 -22.61 20.38
C ARG A 358 41.19 -22.95 19.06
N ILE A 359 42.27 -22.25 18.75
CA ILE A 359 43.02 -22.40 17.48
C ILE A 359 43.71 -23.77 17.41
N ASP A 360 44.20 -24.28 18.53
CA ASP A 360 44.84 -25.60 18.64
C ASP A 360 43.86 -26.76 18.42
N GLU A 361 42.56 -26.47 18.42
CA GLU A 361 41.47 -27.40 18.15
C GLU A 361 40.82 -27.18 16.76
N SER A 362 41.55 -26.53 15.85
CA SER A 362 41.10 -26.23 14.48
C SER A 362 39.74 -25.50 14.42
N ALA A 363 39.50 -24.60 15.40
CA ALA A 363 38.26 -23.83 15.45
C ALA A 363 38.08 -23.02 14.16
N HIS A 364 36.89 -23.12 13.59
CA HIS A 364 36.51 -22.42 12.37
C HIS A 364 35.05 -22.02 12.41
N ILE A 365 34.73 -20.99 11.64
CA ILE A 365 33.37 -20.66 11.28
C ILE A 365 33.08 -21.16 9.88
N ARG A 366 31.84 -21.57 9.66
CA ARG A 366 31.32 -21.83 8.32
C ARG A 366 30.36 -20.72 7.95
N VAL A 367 30.65 -20.11 6.81
CA VAL A 367 29.85 -19.04 6.22
C VAL A 367 29.25 -19.52 4.91
N PHE A 368 28.03 -19.09 4.63
CA PHE A 368 27.36 -19.34 3.36
C PHE A 368 27.35 -18.04 2.55
N LYS A 369 27.39 -18.16 1.22
CA LYS A 369 27.30 -17.00 0.33
C LYS A 369 26.01 -16.22 0.59
N PRO A 370 26.04 -14.88 0.52
CA PRO A 370 24.84 -14.08 0.71
C PRO A 370 23.76 -14.46 -0.30
N ASN A 371 22.51 -14.47 0.16
CA ASN A 371 21.35 -14.77 -0.67
C ASN A 371 21.43 -16.16 -1.36
N THR A 372 21.95 -17.17 -0.65
CA THR A 372 21.91 -18.57 -1.07
C THR A 372 21.18 -19.41 -0.02
N ILE A 373 20.71 -20.60 -0.42
CA ILE A 373 19.99 -21.52 0.45
C ILE A 373 20.68 -22.89 0.56
N ASN A 374 20.37 -23.64 1.62
CA ASN A 374 20.86 -25.00 1.83
C ASN A 374 19.78 -25.88 2.48
N SER A 375 20.06 -27.19 2.61
CA SER A 375 19.13 -28.17 3.20
C SER A 375 18.78 -27.96 4.68
N SER A 376 19.44 -27.02 5.37
CA SER A 376 19.14 -26.65 6.75
C SER A 376 18.16 -25.48 6.87
N PHE A 377 17.94 -24.74 5.78
CA PHE A 377 17.03 -23.60 5.75
C PHE A 377 15.67 -23.98 5.13
N PHE A 378 14.65 -23.21 5.51
CA PHE A 378 13.34 -23.26 4.86
C PHE A 378 13.33 -22.30 3.67
N ILE A 379 12.74 -22.76 2.57
CA ILE A 379 12.54 -21.98 1.35
C ILE A 379 11.04 -21.70 1.19
N LEU A 380 10.71 -20.46 0.83
CA LEU A 380 9.35 -20.07 0.50
C LEU A 380 8.98 -20.57 -0.89
N ILE A 381 7.92 -21.37 -0.98
CA ILE A 381 7.28 -21.71 -2.25
C ILE A 381 6.12 -20.75 -2.46
N PRO A 382 6.15 -19.93 -3.51
CA PRO A 382 5.08 -18.98 -3.77
C PRO A 382 3.81 -19.70 -4.26
N SER A 383 2.65 -19.14 -3.94
CA SER A 383 1.32 -19.68 -4.28
C SER A 383 0.42 -18.58 -4.83
N GLU A 384 -0.32 -18.91 -5.89
CA GLU A 384 -1.31 -18.03 -6.53
C GLU A 384 -2.60 -17.95 -5.71
N GLU A 385 -2.83 -18.93 -4.83
CA GLU A 385 -3.96 -18.90 -3.91
C GLU A 385 -3.73 -17.81 -2.86
N VAL A 386 -4.73 -16.95 -2.66
CA VAL A 386 -4.76 -16.07 -1.49
C VAL A 386 -4.65 -16.97 -0.27
N LEU A 387 -3.81 -16.63 0.71
CA LEU A 387 -4.00 -17.20 2.04
C LEU A 387 -5.46 -16.93 2.41
N PRO A 388 -6.27 -17.95 2.78
CA PRO A 388 -7.54 -17.65 3.41
C PRO A 388 -7.25 -16.62 4.49
N ASP A 389 -8.02 -15.52 4.52
CA ASP A 389 -7.81 -14.36 5.38
C ASP A 389 -7.90 -14.82 6.84
N ASP A 390 -6.81 -15.41 7.30
CA ASP A 390 -6.55 -15.88 8.64
C ASP A 390 -6.03 -14.64 9.42
N ARG A 391 -6.77 -13.51 9.31
CA ARG A 391 -7.37 -13.05 10.55
C ARG A 391 -8.26 -14.19 11.06
N ARG A 392 -7.61 -15.21 11.62
CA ARG A 392 -8.19 -15.95 12.72
C ARG A 392 -8.56 -14.84 13.67
N GLU A 393 -9.84 -14.49 13.74
CA GLU A 393 -10.40 -13.84 14.92
C GLU A 393 -9.77 -14.64 16.05
N GLU A 394 -8.81 -14.04 16.77
CA GLU A 394 -7.94 -14.77 17.68
C GLU A 394 -8.86 -15.54 18.61
N VAL A 395 -9.05 -16.84 18.36
CA VAL A 395 -9.95 -17.64 19.16
C VAL A 395 -9.25 -17.68 20.51
N PRO A 396 -9.80 -17.01 21.54
CA PRO A 396 -9.08 -16.85 22.78
C PRO A 396 -8.65 -18.22 23.29
N PHE A 397 -7.50 -18.31 23.96
CA PHE A 397 -6.89 -19.59 24.31
C PHE A 397 -7.85 -20.54 25.06
N PHE A 398 -8.83 -20.00 25.79
CA PHE A 398 -9.87 -20.74 26.49
C PHE A 398 -11.00 -21.33 25.61
N LEU A 399 -11.08 -20.96 24.33
CA LEU A 399 -12.02 -21.50 23.32
C LEU A 399 -11.37 -22.46 22.32
N GLN A 400 -10.05 -22.66 22.36
CA GLN A 400 -9.34 -23.51 21.38
C GLN A 400 -9.84 -24.96 21.33
N GLY A 401 -10.26 -25.52 22.48
CA GLY A 401 -10.77 -26.89 22.59
C GLY A 401 -12.29 -27.04 22.43
N LYS A 402 -13.02 -25.98 22.05
CA LYS A 402 -14.48 -26.00 21.89
C LYS A 402 -14.91 -26.36 20.47
N ALA A 403 -16.19 -26.67 20.30
CA ALA A 403 -16.77 -26.93 18.99
C ALA A 403 -16.77 -25.66 18.11
N GLU A 404 -16.78 -25.84 16.78
CA GLU A 404 -16.66 -24.74 15.81
C GLU A 404 -17.83 -23.74 15.88
N ASP A 405 -19.02 -24.21 16.26
CA ASP A 405 -20.17 -23.34 16.54
C ASP A 405 -19.93 -22.43 17.74
N GLU A 406 -19.37 -22.94 18.84
CA GLU A 406 -19.01 -22.14 20.02
C GLU A 406 -17.92 -21.11 19.73
N LYS A 407 -16.91 -21.46 18.90
CA LYS A 407 -15.82 -20.55 18.53
C LYS A 407 -16.33 -19.34 17.74
N LYS A 408 -17.33 -19.53 16.89
CA LYS A 408 -17.91 -18.48 16.04
C LYS A 408 -18.85 -17.53 16.77
N GLN A 409 -19.19 -17.79 18.04
CA GLN A 409 -20.10 -16.94 18.81
C GLN A 409 -19.44 -15.68 19.41
N LYS A 410 -18.13 -15.47 19.18
CA LYS A 410 -17.35 -14.32 19.69
C LYS A 410 -17.36 -14.22 21.23
N VAL A 411 -16.64 -13.22 21.75
CA VAL A 411 -16.57 -12.90 23.19
C VAL A 411 -17.07 -11.47 23.40
N ASP A 412 -17.87 -11.27 24.44
CA ASP A 412 -18.45 -9.99 24.84
C ASP A 412 -18.44 -9.85 26.38
N LEU A 413 -18.85 -8.71 26.91
CA LEU A 413 -19.07 -8.49 28.34
C LEU A 413 -20.36 -9.17 28.78
N ALA A 414 -20.35 -9.85 29.93
CA ALA A 414 -21.54 -10.45 30.50
C ALA A 414 -22.45 -9.39 31.12
N ILE A 415 -23.73 -9.45 30.75
CA ILE A 415 -24.80 -8.62 31.32
C ILE A 415 -25.80 -9.49 32.08
N ASP A 416 -26.43 -8.92 33.09
CA ASP A 416 -27.53 -9.57 33.81
C ASP A 416 -28.88 -9.43 33.06
N ASN A 417 -29.97 -9.84 33.70
CA ASN A 417 -31.30 -9.78 33.08
C ASN A 417 -31.87 -8.36 32.98
N ASP A 418 -31.32 -7.42 33.74
CA ASP A 418 -31.71 -6.00 33.75
C ASP A 418 -30.85 -5.17 32.78
N GLY A 419 -29.77 -5.77 32.25
CA GLY A 419 -28.86 -5.15 31.28
C GLY A 419 -27.62 -4.53 31.90
N ASP A 420 -27.37 -4.79 33.18
CA ASP A 420 -26.21 -4.26 33.91
C ASP A 420 -24.99 -5.18 33.76
N LEU A 421 -23.79 -4.59 33.84
CA LEU A 421 -22.53 -5.33 33.73
C LEU A 421 -22.31 -6.20 34.96
N ILE A 422 -21.97 -7.47 34.73
CA ILE A 422 -21.64 -8.40 35.81
C ILE A 422 -20.15 -8.33 36.12
N TYR A 423 -19.83 -8.20 37.41
CA TYR A 423 -18.45 -8.25 37.91
C TYR A 423 -18.15 -9.62 38.53
N THR A 424 -16.94 -10.11 38.31
CA THR A 424 -16.39 -11.27 38.99
C THR A 424 -16.16 -10.96 40.49
N PRO A 425 -16.03 -11.98 41.35
CA PRO A 425 -15.71 -11.76 42.77
C PRO A 425 -14.38 -11.02 43.01
N ALA A 426 -13.48 -10.99 42.01
CA ALA A 426 -12.23 -10.26 42.05
C ALA A 426 -12.36 -8.76 41.68
N GLY A 427 -13.54 -8.33 41.22
CA GLY A 427 -13.80 -6.96 40.78
C GLY A 427 -13.61 -6.72 39.28
N ASP A 428 -13.19 -7.72 38.51
CA ASP A 428 -13.04 -7.63 37.05
C ASP A 428 -14.38 -7.85 36.33
N LEU A 429 -14.51 -7.38 35.09
CA LEU A 429 -15.69 -7.63 34.26
C LEU A 429 -15.79 -9.10 33.87
N GLN A 430 -16.98 -9.70 34.07
CA GLN A 430 -17.25 -11.05 33.61
C GLN A 430 -17.45 -11.05 32.09
N LEU A 431 -16.92 -12.06 31.41
CA LEU A 431 -17.08 -12.23 29.96
C LEU A 431 -18.18 -13.23 29.63
N SER A 432 -18.90 -12.97 28.54
CA SER A 432 -19.86 -13.85 27.91
C SER A 432 -19.27 -14.39 26.60
N PHE A 433 -19.20 -15.70 26.45
CA PHE A 433 -18.60 -16.35 25.28
C PHE A 433 -19.38 -17.61 24.89
N GLY A 434 -19.19 -18.07 23.65
CA GLY A 434 -19.87 -19.27 23.16
C GLY A 434 -21.40 -19.11 23.15
N ILE A 435 -22.11 -20.18 23.53
CA ILE A 435 -23.58 -20.21 23.57
C ILE A 435 -24.16 -19.12 24.48
N ALA A 436 -23.50 -18.79 25.59
CA ALA A 436 -23.97 -17.76 26.51
C ALA A 436 -24.02 -16.38 25.83
N ASN A 437 -23.00 -16.07 25.02
CA ASN A 437 -22.96 -14.83 24.24
C ASN A 437 -24.02 -14.80 23.14
N ALA A 438 -24.27 -15.94 22.49
CA ALA A 438 -25.32 -16.07 21.49
C ALA A 438 -26.72 -15.78 22.07
N ILE A 439 -27.01 -16.34 23.26
CA ILE A 439 -28.28 -16.10 23.97
C ILE A 439 -28.39 -14.63 24.39
N GLN A 440 -27.30 -14.05 24.92
CA GLN A 440 -27.26 -12.67 25.34
C GLN A 440 -27.50 -11.71 24.18
N ALA A 441 -26.85 -11.93 23.03
CA ALA A 441 -27.02 -11.11 21.83
C ALA A 441 -28.46 -11.12 21.33
N ILE A 442 -29.11 -12.29 21.29
CA ILE A 442 -30.52 -12.36 20.91
C ILE A 442 -31.39 -11.63 21.93
N LYS A 443 -31.22 -11.90 23.22
CA LYS A 443 -32.01 -11.21 24.26
C LYS A 443 -31.90 -9.69 24.15
N PHE A 444 -30.68 -9.18 24.02
CA PHE A 444 -30.42 -7.75 23.89
C PHE A 444 -31.07 -7.15 22.64
N LYS A 445 -30.92 -7.83 21.49
CA LYS A 445 -31.54 -7.45 20.21
C LYS A 445 -33.07 -7.45 20.26
N MET A 446 -33.67 -8.30 21.11
CA MET A 446 -35.13 -8.37 21.32
C MET A 446 -35.64 -7.36 22.37
N GLN A 447 -34.78 -6.85 23.25
CA GLN A 447 -35.15 -5.84 24.26
C GLN A 447 -35.08 -4.42 23.72
N VAL A 448 -34.10 -4.12 22.87
CA VAL A 448 -33.89 -2.79 22.29
C VAL A 448 -34.95 -2.49 21.24
N LYS A 449 -35.52 -1.28 21.27
CA LYS A 449 -36.49 -0.83 20.26
C LYS A 449 -35.76 -0.32 19.03
N LEU A 450 -36.31 -0.63 17.85
CA LEU A 450 -35.81 -0.12 16.58
C LEU A 450 -35.74 1.42 16.61
N GLY A 451 -34.57 1.98 16.31
CA GLY A 451 -34.31 3.41 16.34
C GLY A 451 -33.91 3.99 17.70
N GLU A 452 -33.84 3.19 18.77
CA GLU A 452 -33.40 3.62 20.09
C GLU A 452 -31.89 3.94 20.13
N LEU A 453 -31.09 3.21 19.36
CA LEU A 453 -29.66 3.44 19.22
C LEU A 453 -29.37 4.46 18.12
N ARG A 454 -28.99 5.69 18.51
CA ARG A 454 -28.71 6.81 17.58
C ARG A 454 -27.73 6.49 16.45
N LYS A 455 -26.72 5.65 16.73
CA LYS A 455 -25.67 5.27 15.77
C LYS A 455 -25.99 3.98 15.02
N HIS A 456 -27.00 3.23 15.46
CA HIS A 456 -27.43 1.96 14.86
C HIS A 456 -28.97 1.94 14.76
N PRO A 457 -29.57 2.80 13.92
CA PRO A 457 -31.02 2.96 13.87
C PRO A 457 -31.76 1.71 13.39
N THR A 458 -31.07 0.81 12.70
CA THR A 458 -31.59 -0.48 12.20
C THR A 458 -31.52 -1.61 13.23
N PHE A 459 -30.97 -1.37 14.42
CA PHE A 459 -30.85 -2.38 15.47
C PHE A 459 -32.06 -2.36 16.41
N GLY A 460 -32.62 -3.54 16.70
CA GLY A 460 -33.73 -3.72 17.63
C GLY A 460 -35.03 -4.19 16.99
N LEU A 461 -36.05 -4.44 17.81
CA LEU A 461 -37.37 -4.86 17.37
C LEU A 461 -38.30 -3.67 17.07
N VAL A 462 -39.18 -3.86 16.09
CA VAL A 462 -40.25 -2.89 15.78
C VAL A 462 -41.17 -2.72 17.00
N ASN A 463 -41.40 -1.47 17.40
CA ASN A 463 -42.32 -1.15 18.49
C ASN A 463 -43.78 -1.37 18.09
N VAL A 464 -44.45 -2.30 18.77
CA VAL A 464 -45.87 -2.62 18.56
C VAL A 464 -46.78 -2.03 19.64
N THR A 465 -46.22 -1.54 20.75
CA THR A 465 -46.96 -1.06 21.91
C THR A 465 -47.85 0.13 21.57
N GLY A 466 -49.13 0.05 21.96
CA GLY A 466 -50.11 1.13 21.80
C GLY A 466 -50.93 1.06 20.50
N ARG A 467 -50.82 -0.03 19.74
CA ARG A 467 -51.66 -0.29 18.56
C ARG A 467 -52.98 -0.94 18.97
N LYS A 468 -54.05 -0.68 18.22
CA LYS A 468 -55.39 -1.22 18.52
C LYS A 468 -55.43 -2.74 18.27
N ASN A 469 -56.06 -3.49 19.17
CA ASN A 469 -56.27 -4.95 19.12
C ASN A 469 -57.07 -5.47 17.91
N ILE A 470 -57.48 -4.61 16.98
CA ILE A 470 -58.20 -4.98 15.75
C ILE A 470 -57.20 -5.53 14.69
N GLY A 471 -55.90 -5.24 14.83
CA GLY A 471 -54.86 -5.60 13.86
C GLY A 471 -53.91 -6.74 14.27
N ILE A 472 -54.33 -7.67 15.15
CA ILE A 472 -53.45 -8.71 15.73
C ILE A 472 -52.70 -9.52 14.66
N GLY A 473 -53.36 -9.87 13.54
CA GLY A 473 -52.72 -10.58 12.43
C GLY A 473 -51.59 -9.77 11.79
N ALA A 474 -51.82 -8.49 11.51
CA ALA A 474 -50.80 -7.60 10.94
C ALA A 474 -49.63 -7.36 11.92
N MET A 475 -49.92 -7.26 13.22
CA MET A 475 -48.87 -7.13 14.26
C MET A 475 -48.02 -8.40 14.36
N ARG A 476 -48.65 -9.57 14.27
CA ARG A 476 -47.94 -10.85 14.22
C ARG A 476 -47.01 -10.93 13.02
N THR A 477 -47.48 -10.53 11.83
CA THR A 477 -46.64 -10.51 10.61
C THR A 477 -45.47 -9.54 10.75
N LEU A 478 -45.72 -8.31 11.22
CA LEU A 478 -44.66 -7.32 11.43
C LEU A 478 -43.58 -7.78 12.42
N LEU A 479 -43.98 -8.43 13.52
CA LEU A 479 -43.03 -8.99 14.49
C LEU A 479 -42.23 -10.14 13.87
N THR A 480 -42.89 -11.04 13.14
CA THR A 480 -42.23 -12.15 12.45
C THR A 480 -41.20 -11.65 11.43
N ASP A 481 -41.56 -10.68 10.61
CA ASP A 481 -40.65 -10.12 9.58
C ASP A 481 -39.46 -9.41 10.23
N SER A 482 -39.71 -8.61 11.27
CA SER A 482 -38.66 -7.93 12.04
C SER A 482 -37.70 -8.92 12.70
N ILE A 483 -38.19 -10.01 13.29
CA ILE A 483 -37.34 -11.04 13.90
C ILE A 483 -36.48 -11.74 12.84
N ASN A 484 -37.07 -12.10 11.70
CA ASN A 484 -36.33 -12.74 10.60
C ASN A 484 -35.21 -11.84 10.07
N GLU A 485 -35.49 -10.56 9.84
CA GLU A 485 -34.49 -9.58 9.40
C GLU A 485 -33.38 -9.38 10.45
N GLN A 486 -33.74 -9.29 11.72
CA GLN A 486 -32.76 -9.06 12.78
C GLN A 486 -31.82 -10.27 12.98
N ILE A 487 -32.29 -11.49 12.77
CA ILE A 487 -31.47 -12.70 12.88
C ILE A 487 -30.62 -12.90 11.62
N SER A 488 -31.13 -12.62 10.42
CA SER A 488 -30.36 -12.77 9.18
C SER A 488 -29.20 -11.78 9.05
N LEU A 489 -29.33 -10.60 9.68
CA LEU A 489 -28.26 -9.60 9.73
C LEU A 489 -27.14 -9.92 10.74
N ASP A 490 -27.33 -10.91 11.63
CA ASP A 490 -26.34 -11.25 12.64
C ASP A 490 -25.55 -12.52 12.23
N PRO A 491 -24.24 -12.40 11.94
CA PRO A 491 -23.42 -13.49 11.41
C PRO A 491 -23.22 -14.66 12.38
N ARG A 492 -23.62 -14.51 13.65
CA ARG A 492 -23.56 -15.58 14.66
C ARG A 492 -24.60 -16.68 14.41
N PHE A 493 -25.66 -16.37 13.66
CA PHE A 493 -26.79 -17.25 13.41
C PHE A 493 -26.86 -17.64 11.93
N ASP A 494 -27.19 -18.90 11.66
CA ASP A 494 -27.38 -19.40 10.28
C ASP A 494 -28.80 -19.13 9.81
N ARG A 495 -29.79 -19.61 10.60
CA ARG A 495 -31.22 -19.47 10.28
C ARG A 495 -32.10 -19.71 11.51
N ILE A 496 -33.37 -19.32 11.38
CA ILE A 496 -34.43 -19.68 12.32
C ILE A 496 -35.07 -21.01 11.85
N GLU A 497 -35.07 -22.01 12.72
CA GLU A 497 -35.68 -23.33 12.46
C GLU A 497 -37.19 -23.31 12.74
N ASN A 498 -37.60 -22.59 13.77
CA ASN A 498 -39.01 -22.44 14.13
C ASN A 498 -39.24 -21.08 14.79
N LEU A 499 -40.36 -20.43 14.48
CA LEU A 499 -40.78 -19.17 15.08
C LEU A 499 -42.29 -19.19 15.28
N ASP A 500 -42.72 -19.10 16.53
CA ASP A 500 -44.12 -18.99 16.92
C ASP A 500 -44.35 -17.71 17.72
N VAL A 501 -45.36 -16.95 17.31
CA VAL A 501 -45.75 -15.67 17.90
C VAL A 501 -47.21 -15.79 18.31
N ARG A 502 -47.47 -15.85 19.61
CA ARG A 502 -48.81 -16.02 20.18
C ARG A 502 -49.24 -14.76 20.91
N TYR A 503 -50.43 -14.29 20.59
CA TYR A 503 -51.07 -13.23 21.35
C TYR A 503 -51.78 -13.82 22.58
N GLY A 504 -51.46 -13.31 23.76
CA GLY A 504 -52.05 -13.71 25.03
C GLY A 504 -52.72 -12.53 25.73
N VAL A 505 -53.91 -12.78 26.29
CA VAL A 505 -54.58 -11.87 27.22
C VAL A 505 -54.58 -12.55 28.60
N PRO A 506 -54.13 -11.87 29.68
CA PRO A 506 -54.13 -12.47 31.00
C PRO A 506 -55.56 -12.83 31.44
N SER A 507 -55.74 -14.05 31.92
CA SER A 507 -57.03 -14.67 32.25
C SER A 507 -57.77 -13.99 33.41
N THR A 508 -57.10 -13.12 34.17
CA THR A 508 -57.62 -12.41 35.34
C THR A 508 -58.20 -11.02 35.05
N GLY A 509 -58.19 -10.56 33.79
CA GLY A 509 -58.73 -9.23 33.42
C GLY A 509 -57.92 -8.04 33.97
N GLN A 510 -56.82 -8.30 34.70
CA GLN A 510 -55.85 -7.31 35.13
C GLN A 510 -54.47 -7.73 34.62
N GLY A 511 -54.06 -7.16 33.50
CA GLY A 511 -52.72 -7.27 32.94
C GLY A 511 -52.68 -6.80 31.49
N ALA A 512 -51.55 -6.28 31.05
CA ALA A 512 -51.35 -5.85 29.66
C ALA A 512 -51.43 -7.06 28.72
N SER A 513 -52.02 -6.86 27.54
CA SER A 513 -51.91 -7.81 26.44
C SER A 513 -50.44 -8.01 26.07
N VAL A 514 -50.04 -9.26 25.81
CA VAL A 514 -48.64 -9.60 25.49
C VAL A 514 -48.56 -10.51 24.27
N PHE A 515 -47.51 -10.34 23.47
CA PHE A 515 -47.08 -11.31 22.49
C PHE A 515 -46.02 -12.21 23.11
N ALA A 516 -46.34 -13.49 23.27
CA ALA A 516 -45.38 -14.52 23.63
C ALA A 516 -44.70 -15.03 22.35
N ILE A 517 -43.39 -14.85 22.27
CA ILE A 517 -42.57 -15.26 21.12
C ILE A 517 -41.72 -16.44 21.55
N THR A 518 -41.77 -17.53 20.80
CA THR A 518 -40.94 -18.72 20.99
C THR A 518 -40.24 -19.03 19.68
N MET A 519 -38.91 -19.13 19.71
CA MET A 519 -38.10 -19.37 18.51
C MET A 519 -37.01 -20.40 18.76
N GLN A 520 -36.61 -21.07 17.70
CA GLN A 520 -35.48 -21.99 17.67
C GLN A 520 -34.50 -21.49 16.61
N VAL A 521 -33.29 -21.12 17.02
CA VAL A 521 -32.26 -20.55 16.12
C VAL A 521 -31.09 -21.50 16.01
N ARG A 522 -30.62 -21.73 14.78
CA ARG A 522 -29.41 -22.50 14.50
C ARG A 522 -28.18 -21.60 14.55
N LEU A 523 -27.15 -22.03 15.26
CA LEU A 523 -25.86 -21.33 15.33
C LEU A 523 -25.06 -21.51 14.02
N ALA A 524 -24.35 -20.46 13.61
CA ALA A 524 -23.47 -20.51 12.45
C ALA A 524 -22.28 -21.45 12.70
N GLY A 525 -21.98 -22.35 11.76
CA GLY A 525 -20.84 -23.25 11.81
C GLY A 525 -21.02 -24.56 12.58
N GLY A 526 -22.25 -24.89 13.01
CA GLY A 526 -22.55 -26.19 13.63
C GLY A 526 -24.01 -26.62 13.49
N THR A 527 -24.37 -27.69 14.20
CA THR A 527 -25.72 -28.27 14.15
C THR A 527 -26.60 -27.89 15.33
N GLN A 528 -26.06 -27.15 16.29
CA GLN A 528 -26.76 -26.79 17.53
C GLN A 528 -27.90 -25.80 17.29
N VAL A 529 -29.03 -26.07 17.96
CA VAL A 529 -30.24 -25.25 17.90
C VAL A 529 -30.55 -24.73 19.32
N LEU A 530 -30.75 -23.42 19.44
CA LEU A 530 -31.05 -22.75 20.69
C LEU A 530 -32.54 -22.40 20.78
N PRO A 531 -33.27 -22.94 21.78
CA PRO A 531 -34.63 -22.51 22.07
C PRO A 531 -34.61 -21.20 22.87
N ILE A 532 -35.35 -20.20 22.41
CA ILE A 532 -35.45 -18.88 23.04
C ILE A 532 -36.92 -18.52 23.15
N SER A 533 -37.31 -17.99 24.31
CA SER A 533 -38.66 -17.48 24.55
C SER A 533 -38.61 -16.15 25.27
N PHE A 534 -39.46 -15.22 24.86
CA PHE A 534 -39.60 -13.90 25.47
C PHE A 534 -41.01 -13.35 25.22
N THR A 535 -41.35 -12.28 25.93
CA THR A 535 -42.65 -11.62 25.84
C THR A 535 -42.48 -10.15 25.51
N VAL A 536 -43.31 -9.65 24.59
CA VAL A 536 -43.35 -8.24 24.19
C VAL A 536 -44.72 -7.67 24.56
N ALA A 537 -44.75 -6.50 25.19
CA ALA A 537 -46.00 -5.81 25.49
C ALA A 537 -46.70 -5.37 24.20
N ALA A 538 -47.97 -5.75 24.06
CA ALA A 538 -48.81 -5.42 22.89
C ALA A 538 -49.34 -3.99 22.95
#